data_AF-A0AB34R4G9-F1
#
_entry.id   AF-A0AB34R4G9-F1
#
_cell.length_a   1.000
_cell.length_b   1.000
_cell.length_c   1.000
_cell.angle_alpha   90.00
_cell.angle_beta   90.00
_cell.angle_gamma   90.00
#
_symmetry.space_group_name_H-M   'P 1'
#
loop_
_entity.id
_entity.type
_entity.pdbx_description
1 polymer ?
#
loop_
_entity_poly.entity_id
_entity_poly.type
_entity_poly.pdbx_seq_one_letter_code
_entity_poly.pdbx_strand_id
1 'polypeptide(L)'
;MDTYKEKMAHLISLIVRIKRYSFEELEIMLEISQVQKILNMPEVKNRDWENESFENREVFITFLDTYIDIYQRALETLKKKSGMDI
;
A
#
# COMPACT_ATOMS: atom_id res chain seq x y z
N MET A 1 -5.47 0.36 -19.30
CA MET A 1 -5.41 -0.18 -17.93
C MET A 1 -4.33 0.64 -17.25
N ASP A 2 -4.66 1.37 -16.19
CA ASP A 2 -3.74 2.34 -15.55
C ASP A 2 -3.04 1.62 -14.39
N THR A 3 -1.80 1.21 -14.65
CA THR A 3 -1.05 0.28 -13.78
C THR A 3 -0.85 0.89 -12.40
N TYR A 4 -0.61 2.20 -12.35
CA TYR A 4 -0.40 2.94 -11.11
C TYR A 4 -1.69 3.07 -10.31
N LYS A 5 -2.82 3.43 -10.96
CA LYS A 5 -4.12 3.49 -10.27
C LYS A 5 -4.53 2.14 -9.69
N GLU A 6 -4.27 1.05 -10.40
CA GLU A 6 -4.58 -0.29 -9.93
C GLU A 6 -3.72 -0.70 -8.73
N LYS A 7 -2.41 -0.44 -8.79
CA LYS A 7 -1.51 -0.70 -7.65
C LYS A 7 -1.83 0.17 -6.45
N MET A 8 -2.16 1.45 -6.64
CA MET A 8 -2.62 2.34 -5.57
C MET A 8 -3.91 1.80 -4.93
N ALA A 9 -4.90 1.41 -5.73
CA ALA A 9 -6.15 0.84 -5.23
C ALA A 9 -5.91 -0.47 -4.46
N HIS A 10 -5.03 -1.34 -4.95
CA HIS A 10 -4.63 -2.57 -4.27
C HIS A 10 -3.95 -2.28 -2.92
N LEU A 11 -3.01 -1.34 -2.90
CA LEU A 11 -2.33 -0.93 -1.67
C LEU A 11 -3.31 -0.35 -0.64
N ILE A 12 -4.26 0.49 -1.06
CA ILE A 12 -5.33 1.02 -0.20
C ILE A 12 -6.19 -0.12 0.36
N SER A 13 -6.56 -1.11 -0.48
CA SER A 13 -7.31 -2.29 -0.05
C SER A 13 -6.56 -3.09 1.02
N LEU A 14 -5.25 -3.29 0.86
CA LEU A 14 -4.41 -3.95 1.86
C LEU A 14 -4.40 -3.18 3.19
N ILE A 15 -4.26 -1.86 3.15
CA ILE A 15 -4.32 -1.01 4.35
C ILE A 15 -5.64 -1.19 5.09
N VAL A 16 -6.77 -1.10 4.38
CA VAL A 16 -8.10 -1.28 4.98
C VAL A 16 -8.23 -2.66 5.62
N ARG A 17 -7.68 -3.70 5.01
CA ARG A 17 -7.71 -5.06 5.56
C ARG A 17 -6.83 -5.19 6.79
N ILE A 18 -5.59 -4.68 6.77
CA ILE A 18 -4.68 -4.72 7.92
C ILE A 18 -5.32 -4.02 9.12
N LYS A 19 -5.88 -2.82 8.93
CA LYS A 19 -6.58 -2.05 9.97
C LYS A 19 -7.73 -2.79 10.68
N ARG A 20 -8.28 -3.84 10.07
CA ARG A 20 -9.32 -4.68 10.70
C ARG A 20 -8.75 -5.69 11.70
N TYR A 21 -7.46 -6.01 11.59
CA TYR A 21 -6.77 -7.02 12.38
C TYR A 21 -5.63 -6.44 13.24
N SER A 22 -5.20 -5.22 12.97
CA SER A 22 -4.05 -4.60 13.62
C SER A 22 -4.39 -3.92 14.94
N PHE A 23 -3.38 -3.85 15.80
CA PHE A 23 -3.28 -2.96 16.94
C PHE A 23 -2.34 -1.80 16.60
N GLU A 24 -2.39 -0.72 17.38
CA GLU A 24 -1.71 0.56 17.06
C GLU A 24 -0.21 0.40 16.81
N GLU A 25 0.50 -0.39 17.62
CA GLU A 25 1.94 -0.61 17.45
C GLU A 25 2.28 -1.28 16.11
N LEU A 26 1.41 -2.16 15.60
CA LEU A 26 1.60 -2.75 14.28
C LEU A 26 1.38 -1.74 13.16
N GLU A 27 0.40 -0.83 13.30
CA GLU A 27 0.19 0.23 12.32
C GLU A 27 1.37 1.19 12.25
N ILE A 28 1.99 1.49 13.39
CA ILE A 28 3.22 2.29 13.49
C ILE A 28 4.38 1.56 12.81
N MET A 29 4.59 0.27 13.12
CA MET A 29 5.67 -0.53 12.53
C MET A 29 5.55 -0.68 11.00
N LEU A 30 4.31 -0.70 10.49
CA LEU A 30 4.02 -0.76 9.06
C LEU A 30 3.91 0.62 8.41
N GLU A 31 4.11 1.70 9.17
CA GLU A 31 4.03 3.09 8.70
C GLU A 31 2.70 3.42 7.98
N ILE A 32 1.60 2.79 8.37
CA ILE A 32 0.34 2.83 7.61
C ILE A 32 -0.15 4.26 7.40
N SER A 33 -0.11 5.08 8.45
CA SER A 33 -0.53 6.49 8.36
C SER A 33 0.31 7.30 7.38
N GLN A 34 1.62 7.02 7.31
CA GLN A 34 2.53 7.73 6.40
C GLN A 34 2.29 7.30 4.95
N VAL A 35 2.12 6.00 4.69
CA VAL A 35 1.79 5.48 3.36
C VAL A 35 0.45 6.02 2.88
N GLN A 36 -0.59 5.99 3.74
CA GLN A 36 -1.89 6.57 3.41
C GLN A 36 -1.77 8.07 3.12
N LYS A 37 -0.96 8.81 3.87
CA LYS A 37 -0.74 10.23 3.63
C LYS A 37 -0.15 10.46 2.23
N ILE A 38 0.92 9.73 1.87
CA ILE A 38 1.56 9.83 0.54
C ILE A 38 0.55 9.54 -0.57
N LEU A 39 -0.20 8.43 -0.49
CA LEU A 39 -1.19 8.07 -1.51
C LEU A 39 -2.32 9.08 -1.68
N ASN A 40 -2.61 9.87 -0.64
CA ASN A 40 -3.65 10.90 -0.67
C ASN A 40 -3.14 12.30 -1.02
N MET A 41 -1.82 12.50 -1.14
CA MET A 41 -1.27 13.76 -1.62
C MET A 41 -1.80 14.04 -3.03
N PRO A 42 -2.36 15.23 -3.34
CA PRO A 42 -2.83 15.57 -4.67
C PRO A 42 -1.78 15.34 -5.77
N GLU A 43 -0.52 15.62 -5.46
CA GLU A 43 0.66 15.44 -6.31
C GLU A 43 0.94 13.98 -6.64
N VAL A 44 0.37 13.05 -5.88
CA VAL A 44 0.45 11.60 -6.09
C VAL A 44 -0.86 11.08 -6.68
N LYS A 45 -1.98 11.32 -6.01
CA LYS A 45 -3.29 10.77 -6.37
C LYS A 45 -3.78 11.24 -7.74
N ASN A 46 -3.55 12.51 -8.08
CA ASN A 46 -4.08 13.11 -9.30
C ASN A 46 -3.04 13.16 -10.43
N ARG A 47 -1.81 12.69 -10.17
CA ARG A 47 -0.73 12.68 -11.16
C ARG A 47 -0.99 11.63 -12.22
N ASP A 48 -0.72 12.01 -13.47
CA ASP A 48 -0.79 11.11 -14.62
C ASP A 48 0.50 10.30 -14.72
N TRP A 49 0.62 9.29 -13.86
CA TRP A 49 1.84 8.49 -13.71
C TRP A 49 2.23 7.73 -14.98
N GLU A 50 1.31 7.42 -15.88
CA GLU A 50 1.64 6.75 -17.14
C GLU A 50 2.50 7.66 -18.04
N ASN A 51 2.28 8.97 -17.97
CA ASN A 51 2.92 9.99 -18.80
C ASN A 51 4.01 10.80 -18.06
N GLU A 52 4.41 10.37 -16.86
CA GLU A 52 5.48 11.01 -16.08
C GLU A 52 6.89 10.69 -16.58
N SER A 53 7.88 11.41 -16.04
CA SER A 53 9.28 11.10 -16.33
C SER A 53 9.62 9.67 -15.92
N PHE A 54 10.57 9.05 -16.62
CA PHE A 54 10.99 7.68 -16.32
C PHE A 54 11.46 7.54 -14.86
N GLU A 55 12.24 8.50 -14.37
CA GLU A 55 12.76 8.52 -13.00
C GLU A 55 11.63 8.56 -11.96
N ASN A 56 10.62 9.42 -12.19
CA ASN A 56 9.46 9.52 -11.30
C ASN A 56 8.63 8.23 -11.29
N ARG A 57 8.43 7.64 -12.48
CA ARG A 57 7.73 6.36 -12.65
C ARG A 57 8.43 5.23 -11.91
N GLU A 58 9.73 5.09 -12.09
CA GLU A 58 10.54 4.05 -11.44
C GLU A 58 10.55 4.18 -9.91
N VAL A 59 10.68 5.41 -9.39
CA VAL A 59 10.63 5.65 -7.94
C VAL A 59 9.26 5.28 -7.39
N PHE A 60 8.19 5.72 -8.05
CA PHE A 60 6.84 5.50 -7.54
C PHE A 60 6.38 4.04 -7.67
N ILE A 61 6.72 3.36 -8.77
CA ILE A 61 6.39 1.94 -8.91
C ILE A 61 7.13 1.10 -7.87
N THR A 62 8.40 1.41 -7.60
CA THR A 62 9.20 0.75 -6.56
C THR A 62 8.56 0.95 -5.18
N PHE A 63 8.10 2.17 -4.88
CA PHE A 63 7.37 2.47 -3.65
C PHE A 63 6.10 1.60 -3.53
N LEU A 64 5.27 1.55 -4.57
CA LEU A 64 4.03 0.78 -4.56
C LEU A 64 4.29 -0.70 -4.36
N ASP A 65 5.22 -1.27 -5.12
CA ASP A 65 5.53 -2.71 -5.07
C ASP A 65 6.13 -3.12 -3.72
N THR A 66 7.00 -2.28 -3.15
CA THR A 66 7.57 -2.51 -1.82
C THR A 66 6.49 -2.59 -0.74
N TYR A 67 5.60 -1.60 -0.67
CA TYR A 67 4.57 -1.60 0.37
C TYR A 67 3.47 -2.64 0.10
N ILE A 68 3.18 -2.97 -1.16
CA ILE A 68 2.28 -4.09 -1.48
C ILE A 68 2.84 -5.40 -0.92
N ASP A 69 4.11 -5.73 -1.18
CA ASP A 69 4.73 -6.97 -0.69
C ASP A 69 4.76 -7.01 0.85
N ILE A 70 5.19 -5.93 1.51
CA ILE A 70 5.23 -5.84 2.98
C ILE A 70 3.82 -6.05 3.55
N TYR A 71 2.81 -5.37 3.01
CA TYR A 71 1.45 -5.42 3.55
C TYR A 71 0.75 -6.75 3.26
N GLN A 72 1.04 -7.39 2.12
CA GLN A 72 0.57 -8.74 1.85
C GLN A 72 1.12 -9.73 2.89
N ARG A 73 2.43 -9.72 3.14
CA ARG A 73 3.07 -10.60 4.13
C ARG A 73 2.59 -10.33 5.56
N ALA A 74 2.39 -9.06 5.90
CA ALA A 74 1.83 -8.68 7.20
C ALA A 74 0.42 -9.23 7.37
N LEU A 75 -0.44 -9.06 6.36
CA LEU A 75 -1.81 -9.54 6.39
C LEU A 75 -1.89 -11.07 6.46
N GLU A 76 -1.05 -11.79 5.71
CA GLU A 76 -0.95 -13.25 5.79
C GLU A 76 -0.54 -13.72 7.19
N THR A 77 0.42 -13.02 7.80
CA THR A 77 0.86 -13.31 9.17
C THR A 77 -0.26 -13.09 10.18
N LEU A 78 -1.02 -12.00 10.05
CA LEU A 78 -2.18 -11.70 10.89
C LEU A 78 -3.28 -12.75 10.75
N LYS A 79 -3.58 -13.19 9.52
CA LYS A 79 -4.56 -14.26 9.25
C LYS A 79 -4.15 -15.58 9.91
N LYS A 80 -2.89 -16.00 9.73
CA LYS A 80 -2.35 -17.22 10.36
C LYS A 80 -2.45 -17.17 11.88
N LYS A 81 -2.15 -16.02 12.50
CA LYS A 81 -2.25 -15.85 13.96
C LYS A 81 -3.68 -15.79 14.49
N SER A 82 -4.62 -15.27 13.70
CA SER A 82 -6.03 -15.15 14.10
C SER A 82 -6.86 -16.42 13.88
N GLY A 83 -6.26 -17.48 13.32
CA GLY A 83 -6.96 -18.75 13.06
C GLY A 83 -8.02 -18.65 11.96
N MET A 84 -7.99 -17.59 11.14
CA MET A 84 -8.84 -17.48 9.95
C MET A 84 -8.13 -18.16 8.79
N ASP A 85 -8.50 -19.42 8.55
CA ASP A 85 -8.05 -20.19 7.39
C ASP A 85 -8.50 -19.56 6.06
N ILE A 86 -7.72 -19.86 5.03
CA ILE A 86 -7.72 -19.29 3.67
C ILE A 86 -8.96 -19.73 2.89
#